data_AF-A0A443SKX4-F1
#
_entry.id   AF-A0A443SKX4-F1
#
_cell.length_a   1.000
_cell.length_b   1.000
_cell.length_c   1.000
_cell.angle_alpha   90.00
_cell.angle_beta   90.00
_cell.angle_gamma   90.00
#
_symmetry.space_group_name_H-M   'P 1'
#
loop_
_entity.id
_entity.type
_entity.pdbx_description
1 polymer ?
#
loop_
_entity_poly.entity_id
_entity_poly.type
_entity_poly.pdbx_seq_one_letter_code
_entity_poly.pdbx_strand_id
1 'polypeptide(L)'
;MWMDHRAITEAQQITDSNFEFLKNFGGICSPEFSISKLAWMHKNQFDRFSKAEAFLELPDWLVWRSTQSTENSCHLFPRSMCCIGCKWAFDTEANRWSPDFFRALNVQNVSDVKRKIGENSCAPGTFVGNLTVEAAIEMGLLSENNTNTKTVSISVSSSLIDAHSGVLAMFALHAKADCDTEQIFESVVCVIAGTSTCHMALSKQKLFTRGVWGPYFNVIFLNSYLREAGQSAAGKLIDFLIKQHEDLRTTYKHLTYDDRFKNEQQNQFNIE
;
A
#
# COMPACT_ATOMS: atom_id res chain seq x y z
N MET A 1 10.34 4.76 2.30
CA MET A 1 9.10 5.54 2.10
C MET A 1 8.53 5.26 0.72
N TRP A 2 7.22 5.48 0.51
CA TRP A 2 6.56 5.24 -0.79
C TRP A 2 7.06 6.23 -1.86
N MET A 3 7.13 7.53 -1.55
CA MET A 3 7.60 8.61 -2.43
C MET A 3 9.11 8.63 -2.73
N ASP A 4 9.85 7.60 -2.31
CA ASP A 4 11.28 7.51 -2.58
C ASP A 4 11.52 7.08 -4.03
N HIS A 5 12.29 7.88 -4.78
CA HIS A 5 12.58 7.67 -6.20
C HIS A 5 14.01 7.16 -6.49
N ARG A 6 14.72 6.61 -5.51
CA ARG A 6 16.10 6.11 -5.74
C ARG A 6 16.20 5.03 -6.82
N ALA A 7 15.11 4.30 -7.05
CA ALA A 7 15.02 3.17 -7.96
C ALA A 7 14.54 3.56 -9.39
N ILE A 8 14.73 4.82 -9.81
CA ILE A 8 14.39 5.27 -11.17
C ILE A 8 15.07 4.41 -12.25
N THR A 9 16.35 4.08 -12.07
CA THR A 9 17.10 3.30 -13.06
C THR A 9 16.52 1.89 -13.19
N GLU A 10 16.24 1.23 -12.08
CA GLU A 10 15.70 -0.13 -12.05
C GLU A 10 14.25 -0.17 -12.56
N ALA A 11 13.43 0.83 -12.22
CA ALA A 11 12.08 0.96 -12.76
C ALA A 11 12.08 1.13 -14.30
N GLN A 12 13.02 1.92 -14.84
CA GLN A 12 13.18 2.07 -16.28
C GLN A 12 13.61 0.75 -16.94
N GLN A 13 14.59 0.05 -16.36
CA GLN A 13 15.03 -1.27 -16.85
C GLN A 13 13.87 -2.30 -16.87
N ILE A 14 13.04 -2.30 -15.83
CA ILE A 14 11.84 -3.14 -15.77
C ILE A 14 10.84 -2.71 -16.85
N THR A 15 10.65 -1.42 -17.07
CA THR A 15 9.75 -0.90 -18.13
C THR A 15 10.21 -1.36 -19.52
N ASP A 16 11.52 -1.36 -19.79
CA ASP A 16 12.08 -1.71 -21.09
C ASP A 16 12.10 -3.24 -21.38
N SER A 17 11.79 -4.07 -20.38
CA SER A 17 11.88 -5.53 -20.47
C SER A 17 10.75 -6.22 -21.25
N ASN A 18 9.62 -5.53 -21.45
CA ASN A 18 8.37 -6.11 -21.98
C ASN A 18 7.83 -7.32 -21.19
N PHE A 19 8.10 -7.43 -19.88
CA PHE A 19 7.50 -8.47 -19.04
C PHE A 19 5.97 -8.39 -19.01
N GLU A 20 5.30 -9.55 -18.89
CA GLU A 20 3.83 -9.63 -19.02
C GLU A 20 3.09 -8.82 -17.94
N PHE A 21 3.62 -8.79 -16.72
CA PHE A 21 3.01 -8.05 -15.60
C PHE A 21 2.97 -6.53 -15.83
N LEU A 22 3.75 -5.97 -16.78
CA LEU A 22 3.70 -4.54 -17.10
C LEU A 22 2.32 -4.13 -17.61
N LYS A 23 1.54 -5.05 -18.17
CA LYS A 23 0.15 -4.79 -18.55
C LYS A 23 -0.69 -4.38 -17.34
N ASN A 24 -0.44 -4.96 -16.16
CA ASN A 24 -1.08 -4.56 -14.90
C ASN A 24 -0.53 -3.23 -14.34
N PHE A 25 0.57 -2.71 -14.87
CA PHE A 25 1.12 -1.40 -14.48
C PHE A 25 0.78 -0.30 -15.50
N GLY A 26 -0.14 -0.56 -16.44
CA GLY A 26 -0.47 0.40 -17.50
C GLY A 26 0.68 0.65 -18.48
N GLY A 27 1.67 -0.25 -18.51
CA GLY A 27 2.83 -0.24 -19.41
C GLY A 27 4.10 0.38 -18.84
N ILE A 28 4.08 1.01 -17.66
CA ILE A 28 5.26 1.67 -17.06
C ILE A 28 5.40 1.25 -15.60
N CYS A 29 6.60 0.79 -15.22
CA CYS A 29 6.90 0.50 -13.83
C CYS A 29 7.28 1.79 -13.08
N SER A 30 6.66 2.03 -11.92
CA SER A 30 6.99 3.19 -11.09
C SER A 30 8.25 2.94 -10.24
N PRO A 31 9.12 3.95 -10.02
CA PRO A 31 10.20 3.84 -9.03
C PRO A 31 9.68 3.71 -7.59
N GLU A 32 8.42 4.07 -7.36
CA GLU A 32 7.78 3.96 -6.05
C GLU A 32 7.33 2.53 -5.73
N PHE A 33 7.23 1.66 -6.74
CA PHE A 33 6.85 0.26 -6.57
C PHE A 33 7.94 -0.54 -5.89
N SER A 34 7.51 -1.55 -5.13
CA SER A 34 8.40 -2.34 -4.29
C SER A 34 9.28 -3.26 -5.12
N ILE A 35 8.82 -3.74 -6.28
CA ILE A 35 9.69 -4.48 -7.22
C ILE A 35 10.91 -3.64 -7.66
N SER A 36 10.71 -2.35 -7.98
CA SER A 36 11.78 -1.42 -8.38
C SER A 36 12.76 -1.21 -7.24
N LYS A 37 12.25 -0.96 -6.02
CA LYS A 37 13.08 -0.77 -4.82
C LYS A 37 13.81 -2.03 -4.41
N LEU A 38 13.21 -3.19 -4.58
CA LEU A 38 13.83 -4.48 -4.31
C LEU A 38 14.96 -4.77 -5.29
N ALA A 39 14.77 -4.49 -6.59
CA ALA A 39 15.82 -4.55 -7.59
C ALA A 39 16.97 -3.59 -7.25
N TRP A 40 16.66 -2.35 -6.83
CA TRP A 40 17.66 -1.39 -6.39
C TRP A 40 18.43 -1.89 -5.17
N MET A 41 17.75 -2.48 -4.18
CA MET A 41 18.38 -3.05 -2.98
C MET A 41 19.29 -4.22 -3.33
N HIS A 42 18.85 -5.13 -4.19
CA HIS A 42 19.66 -6.26 -4.64
C HIS A 42 20.95 -5.80 -5.33
N LYS A 43 20.86 -4.80 -6.21
CA LYS A 43 22.00 -4.28 -6.98
C LYS A 43 22.94 -3.39 -6.17
N ASN A 44 22.40 -2.48 -5.35
CA ASN A 44 23.17 -1.41 -4.72
C ASN A 44 23.49 -1.67 -3.24
N GLN A 45 22.78 -2.60 -2.59
CA GLN A 45 22.89 -2.90 -1.16
C GLN A 45 22.82 -4.41 -0.91
N PHE A 46 23.56 -5.19 -1.71
CA PHE A 46 23.53 -6.66 -1.67
C PHE A 46 23.83 -7.25 -0.29
N ASP A 47 24.76 -6.65 0.47
CA ASP A 47 25.06 -7.10 1.84
C ASP A 47 23.85 -6.99 2.78
N ARG A 48 23.03 -5.94 2.63
CA ARG A 48 21.78 -5.79 3.40
C ARG A 48 20.71 -6.74 2.86
N PHE A 49 20.63 -6.89 1.54
CA PHE A 49 19.69 -7.78 0.90
C PHE A 49 19.88 -9.24 1.32
N SER A 50 21.13 -9.71 1.31
CA SER A 50 21.51 -11.07 1.70
C SER A 50 21.22 -11.35 3.17
N LYS A 51 21.43 -10.38 4.06
CA LYS A 51 21.14 -10.48 5.50
C LYS A 51 19.67 -10.27 5.89
N ALA A 52 18.85 -9.69 5.00
CA ALA A 52 17.45 -9.42 5.31
C ALA A 52 16.66 -10.71 5.52
N GLU A 53 15.89 -10.82 6.60
CA GLU A 53 15.01 -11.98 6.79
C GLU A 53 13.70 -11.84 6.02
N ALA A 54 13.23 -10.61 5.84
CA ALA A 54 11.96 -10.31 5.19
C ALA A 54 12.01 -8.96 4.47
N PHE A 55 11.30 -8.85 3.35
CA PHE A 55 10.96 -7.57 2.74
C PHE A 55 9.45 -7.37 2.73
N LEU A 56 8.93 -6.51 3.59
CA LEU A 56 7.49 -6.32 3.80
C LEU A 56 7.01 -4.96 3.31
N GLU A 57 5.76 -4.90 2.85
CA GLU A 57 5.04 -3.64 2.82
C GLU A 57 4.74 -3.18 4.25
N LEU A 58 4.66 -1.86 4.46
CA LEU A 58 4.39 -1.31 5.79
C LEU A 58 3.10 -1.88 6.41
N PRO A 59 1.95 -1.97 5.70
CA PRO A 59 0.74 -2.56 6.26
C PRO A 59 0.91 -4.04 6.66
N ASP A 60 1.64 -4.84 5.88
CA ASP A 60 1.93 -6.24 6.23
C ASP A 60 2.84 -6.36 7.46
N TRP A 61 3.85 -5.49 7.57
CA TRP A 61 4.70 -5.42 8.76
C TRP A 61 3.91 -5.05 10.02
N LEU A 62 2.96 -4.11 9.93
CA LEU A 62 2.10 -3.75 11.05
C LEU A 62 1.27 -4.96 11.52
N VAL A 63 0.66 -5.70 10.60
CA VAL A 63 -0.10 -6.92 10.93
C VAL A 63 0.81 -7.99 11.55
N TRP A 64 2.01 -8.18 10.99
CA TRP A 64 2.99 -9.09 11.55
C TRP A 64 3.43 -8.70 12.96
N ARG A 65 3.77 -7.42 13.20
CA ARG A 65 4.17 -6.93 14.53
C ARG A 65 3.04 -7.07 15.56
N SER A 66 1.80 -6.84 15.12
CA SER A 66 0.60 -6.96 15.94
C SER A 66 0.30 -8.39 16.36
N THR A 67 0.53 -9.38 15.49
CA THR A 67 0.09 -10.77 15.71
C THR A 67 1.21 -11.76 15.99
N GLN A 68 2.40 -11.51 15.44
CA GLN A 68 3.53 -12.46 15.33
C GLN A 68 3.10 -13.84 14.78
N SER A 69 1.95 -13.89 14.09
CA SER A 69 1.33 -15.14 13.64
C SER A 69 2.00 -15.68 12.38
N THR A 70 2.22 -16.98 12.39
CA THR A 70 2.69 -17.78 11.24
C THR A 70 1.63 -18.77 10.74
N GLU A 71 0.45 -18.85 11.41
CA GLU A 71 -0.54 -19.91 11.19
C GLU A 71 -1.31 -19.78 9.87
N ASN A 72 -1.60 -18.55 9.43
CA ASN A 72 -2.33 -18.25 8.18
C ASN A 72 -1.48 -17.49 7.15
N SER A 73 -0.18 -17.40 7.43
CA SER A 73 0.81 -16.62 6.72
C SER A 73 1.73 -17.55 5.93
N CYS A 74 2.29 -17.07 4.84
CA CYS A 74 3.24 -17.81 4.02
C CYS A 74 4.52 -18.21 4.81
N HIS A 75 4.50 -19.32 5.54
CA HIS A 75 5.57 -19.92 6.38
C HIS A 75 6.32 -19.02 7.40
N LEU A 76 6.34 -17.68 7.27
CA LEU A 76 7.16 -16.76 8.07
C LEU A 76 6.44 -15.45 8.46
N PHE A 77 5.61 -14.85 7.59
CA PHE A 77 4.86 -13.60 7.88
C PHE A 77 3.63 -13.43 6.95
N PRO A 78 2.63 -12.62 7.33
CA PRO A 78 1.44 -12.36 6.50
C PRO A 78 1.77 -11.51 5.27
N ARG A 79 1.03 -11.76 4.18
CA ARG A 79 1.12 -11.01 2.93
C ARG A 79 -0.26 -10.67 2.43
N SER A 80 -0.57 -9.40 2.31
CA SER A 80 -1.85 -8.97 1.73
C SER A 80 -1.81 -9.08 0.22
N MET A 81 -2.86 -9.68 -0.36
CA MET A 81 -3.10 -9.67 -1.81
C MET A 81 -3.11 -8.23 -2.36
N CYS A 82 -3.65 -7.27 -1.60
CA CYS A 82 -3.63 -5.85 -1.94
C CYS A 82 -2.20 -5.31 -2.07
N CYS A 83 -1.37 -5.56 -1.07
CA CYS A 83 0.01 -5.10 -1.02
C CYS A 83 0.84 -5.65 -2.19
N ILE A 84 0.91 -6.98 -2.31
CA ILE A 84 1.79 -7.62 -3.29
C ILE A 84 1.24 -7.55 -4.72
N GLY A 85 -0.09 -7.59 -4.88
CA GLY A 85 -0.73 -7.44 -6.19
C GLY A 85 -0.48 -6.06 -6.77
N CYS A 86 -0.69 -5.00 -5.98
CA CYS A 86 -0.65 -3.63 -6.49
C CYS A 86 0.77 -3.07 -6.65
N LYS A 87 1.76 -3.54 -5.87
CA LYS A 87 3.09 -2.88 -5.79
C LYS A 87 4.28 -3.81 -6.07
N TRP A 88 4.07 -5.12 -6.20
CA TRP A 88 5.16 -6.11 -6.35
C TRP A 88 5.12 -6.91 -7.64
N ALA A 89 4.12 -6.73 -8.52
CA ALA A 89 3.92 -7.56 -9.70
C ALA A 89 3.62 -9.05 -9.38
N PHE A 90 2.98 -9.30 -8.23
CA PHE A 90 2.40 -10.60 -7.94
C PHE A 90 1.23 -10.87 -8.89
N ASP A 91 1.17 -12.09 -9.46
CA ASP A 91 0.05 -12.49 -10.31
C ASP A 91 -1.15 -12.83 -9.42
N THR A 92 -2.08 -11.88 -9.32
CA THR A 92 -3.25 -11.98 -8.44
C THR A 92 -4.28 -13.01 -8.91
N GLU A 93 -4.31 -13.34 -10.21
CA GLU A 93 -5.22 -14.37 -10.73
C GLU A 93 -4.64 -15.76 -10.54
N ALA A 94 -3.36 -15.95 -10.85
CA ALA A 94 -2.69 -17.23 -10.64
C ALA A 94 -2.22 -17.45 -9.19
N ASN A 95 -2.38 -16.44 -8.33
CA ASN A 95 -1.96 -16.40 -6.93
C ASN A 95 -0.51 -16.87 -6.74
N ARG A 96 0.43 -16.31 -7.52
CA ARG A 96 1.86 -16.69 -7.48
C ARG A 96 2.78 -15.58 -7.95
N TRP A 97 4.05 -15.69 -7.58
CA TRP A 97 5.13 -14.93 -8.22
C TRP A 97 5.41 -15.47 -9.62
N SER A 98 5.34 -14.60 -10.63
CA SER A 98 5.66 -14.98 -12.01
C SER A 98 7.17 -15.20 -12.19
N PRO A 99 7.62 -16.01 -13.16
CA PRO A 99 9.04 -16.09 -13.51
C PRO A 99 9.64 -14.74 -13.94
N ASP A 100 8.82 -13.86 -14.54
CA ASP A 100 9.22 -12.50 -14.91
C ASP A 100 9.62 -11.65 -13.69
N PHE A 101 8.93 -11.81 -12.56
CA PHE A 101 9.30 -11.12 -11.32
C PHE A 101 10.75 -11.41 -10.93
N PHE A 102 11.17 -12.67 -10.94
CA PHE A 102 12.54 -13.04 -10.58
C PHE A 102 13.57 -12.63 -11.64
N ARG A 103 13.18 -12.63 -12.93
CA ARG A 103 14.00 -12.06 -14.01
C ARG A 103 14.23 -10.57 -13.81
N ALA A 104 13.19 -9.82 -13.42
CA ALA A 104 13.25 -8.39 -13.16
C ALA A 104 14.22 -8.04 -12.02
N LEU A 105 14.32 -8.89 -10.99
CA LEU A 105 15.30 -8.70 -9.90
C LEU A 105 16.73 -9.11 -10.28
N ASN A 106 16.90 -9.82 -11.40
CA ASN A 106 18.17 -10.41 -11.84
C ASN A 106 18.84 -11.28 -10.76
N VAL A 107 18.05 -12.16 -10.13
CA VAL A 107 18.49 -13.01 -9.01
C VAL A 107 18.86 -14.42 -9.49
N GLN A 108 19.94 -14.98 -8.94
CA GLN A 108 20.34 -16.37 -9.21
C GLN A 108 19.64 -17.36 -8.27
N ASN A 109 19.44 -16.99 -7.00
CA ASN A 109 18.84 -17.84 -5.98
C ASN A 109 17.37 -17.47 -5.74
N VAL A 110 16.47 -18.02 -6.57
CA VAL A 110 15.02 -17.77 -6.48
C VAL A 110 14.42 -18.25 -5.16
N SER A 111 14.91 -19.36 -4.60
CA SER A 111 14.35 -19.91 -3.35
C SER A 111 14.63 -19.02 -2.15
N ASP A 112 15.82 -18.42 -2.06
CA ASP A 112 16.12 -17.45 -0.99
C ASP A 112 15.25 -16.20 -1.10
N VAL A 113 15.02 -15.69 -2.32
CA VAL A 113 14.13 -14.53 -2.51
C VAL A 113 12.69 -14.88 -2.11
N LYS A 114 12.17 -16.04 -2.56
CA LYS A 114 10.84 -16.52 -2.17
C LYS A 114 10.68 -16.62 -0.65
N ARG A 115 11.68 -17.12 0.06
CA ARG A 115 11.69 -17.15 1.53
C ARG A 115 11.57 -15.74 2.13
N LYS A 116 12.30 -14.75 1.60
CA LYS A 116 12.28 -13.36 2.12
C LYS A 116 11.01 -12.57 1.76
N ILE A 117 10.34 -12.90 0.67
CA ILE A 117 9.14 -12.19 0.20
C ILE A 117 7.83 -12.94 0.49
N GLY A 118 7.91 -14.21 0.91
CA GLY A 118 6.75 -15.07 1.11
C GLY A 118 6.18 -15.60 -0.21
N GLU A 119 5.46 -16.73 -0.19
CA GLU A 119 4.90 -17.35 -1.41
C GLU A 119 3.38 -17.31 -1.51
N ASN A 120 2.68 -17.24 -0.38
CA ASN A 120 1.22 -17.22 -0.32
C ASN A 120 0.73 -15.82 0.06
N SER A 121 -0.49 -15.50 -0.37
CA SER A 121 -1.17 -14.26 -0.06
C SER A 121 -2.45 -14.52 0.72
N CYS A 122 -2.85 -13.54 1.53
CA CYS A 122 -4.11 -13.50 2.23
C CYS A 122 -5.06 -12.56 1.48
N ALA A 123 -6.27 -13.04 1.20
CA ALA A 123 -7.33 -12.18 0.66
C ALA A 123 -7.73 -11.11 1.68
N PRO A 124 -8.22 -9.94 1.24
CA PRO A 124 -8.75 -8.91 2.15
C PRO A 124 -9.78 -9.48 3.13
N GLY A 125 -9.72 -9.06 4.40
CA GLY A 125 -10.61 -9.55 5.45
C GLY A 125 -10.18 -10.86 6.11
N THR A 126 -9.19 -11.59 5.56
CA THR A 126 -8.71 -12.85 6.14
C THR A 126 -8.20 -12.67 7.57
N PHE A 127 -8.62 -13.53 8.49
CA PHE A 127 -8.09 -13.56 9.86
C PHE A 127 -6.62 -14.03 9.86
N VAL A 128 -5.70 -13.17 10.28
CA VAL A 128 -4.27 -13.51 10.34
C VAL A 128 -3.89 -14.09 11.70
N GLY A 129 -4.47 -13.55 12.77
CA GLY A 129 -4.20 -13.97 14.13
C GLY A 129 -4.80 -12.98 15.12
N ASN A 130 -4.67 -13.29 16.40
CA ASN A 130 -5.05 -12.34 17.44
C ASN A 130 -3.89 -11.38 17.75
N LEU A 131 -4.22 -10.22 18.32
CA LEU A 131 -3.20 -9.34 18.89
C LEU A 131 -2.36 -10.09 19.92
N THR A 132 -1.05 -9.83 19.89
CA THR A 132 -0.17 -10.21 21.00
C THR A 132 -0.49 -9.38 22.23
N VAL A 133 -0.20 -9.93 23.42
CA VAL A 133 -0.32 -9.20 24.69
C VAL A 133 0.50 -7.91 24.66
N GLU A 134 1.72 -7.99 24.12
CA GLU A 134 2.63 -6.84 23.99
C GLU A 134 2.04 -5.74 23.11
N ALA A 135 1.56 -6.07 21.91
CA ALA A 135 0.91 -5.10 21.03
C ALA A 135 -0.37 -4.51 21.66
N ALA A 136 -1.16 -5.31 22.38
CA ALA A 136 -2.35 -4.82 23.06
C ALA A 136 -2.04 -3.82 24.18
N ILE A 137 -0.93 -4.02 24.90
CA ILE A 137 -0.45 -3.07 25.93
C ILE A 137 0.06 -1.79 25.25
N GLU A 138 0.92 -1.90 24.23
CA GLU A 138 1.46 -0.76 23.47
C GLU A 138 0.34 0.12 22.87
N MET A 139 -0.78 -0.49 22.47
CA MET A 139 -1.96 0.20 21.92
C MET A 139 -2.95 0.70 22.99
N GLY A 140 -2.71 0.42 24.29
CA GLY A 140 -3.61 0.80 25.37
C GLY A 140 -4.93 0.01 25.42
N LEU A 141 -5.00 -1.14 24.75
CA LEU A 141 -6.16 -2.04 24.73
C LEU A 141 -6.16 -3.01 25.93
N LEU A 142 -4.99 -3.24 26.53
CA LEU A 142 -4.80 -3.98 27.77
C LEU A 142 -3.97 -3.14 28.73
N SER A 143 -4.34 -3.11 30.02
CA SER A 143 -3.49 -2.52 31.06
C SER A 143 -2.25 -3.37 31.32
N GLU A 144 -1.11 -2.74 31.60
CA GLU A 144 0.11 -3.42 32.08
C GLU A 144 -0.13 -4.28 33.33
N ASN A 145 -1.14 -3.96 34.13
CA ASN A 145 -1.48 -4.73 35.33
C ASN A 145 -2.24 -6.03 35.02
N ASN A 146 -2.67 -6.24 33.76
CA ASN A 146 -3.36 -7.45 33.28
C ASN A 146 -2.38 -8.49 32.70
N THR A 147 -1.17 -8.61 33.24
CA THR A 147 -0.12 -9.57 32.81
C THR A 147 -0.49 -11.03 33.01
N ASN A 148 -1.54 -11.34 33.77
CA ASN A 148 -2.07 -12.71 33.90
C ASN A 148 -2.82 -13.18 32.64
N THR A 149 -3.15 -12.28 31.70
CA THR A 149 -3.81 -12.62 30.44
C THR A 149 -2.80 -13.16 29.45
N LYS A 150 -2.77 -14.50 29.29
CA LYS A 150 -1.90 -15.17 28.30
C LYS A 150 -2.36 -14.99 26.85
N THR A 151 -3.62 -14.64 26.62
CA THR A 151 -4.21 -14.55 25.28
C THR A 151 -5.14 -13.35 25.18
N VAL A 152 -4.99 -12.55 24.14
CA VAL A 152 -5.92 -11.47 23.77
C VAL A 152 -6.83 -12.00 22.65
N SER A 153 -8.15 -11.85 22.78
CA SER A 153 -9.12 -12.31 21.77
C SER A 153 -9.53 -11.17 20.83
N ILE A 154 -8.58 -10.36 20.38
CA ILE A 154 -8.80 -9.28 19.43
C ILE A 154 -8.23 -9.71 18.09
N SER A 155 -9.13 -9.97 17.14
CA SER A 155 -8.78 -10.45 15.81
C SER A 155 -8.12 -9.38 14.95
N VAL A 156 -7.07 -9.76 14.22
CA VAL A 156 -6.39 -8.91 13.25
C VAL A 156 -6.56 -9.50 11.86
N SER A 157 -6.97 -8.65 10.92
CA SER A 157 -7.16 -9.01 9.52
C SER A 157 -5.87 -8.86 8.70
N SER A 158 -5.84 -9.46 7.51
CA SER A 158 -4.89 -9.15 6.46
C SER A 158 -4.87 -7.64 6.19
N SER A 159 -3.69 -7.10 5.92
CA SER A 159 -3.51 -5.66 5.74
C SER A 159 -4.16 -5.14 4.43
N LEU A 160 -4.31 -3.82 4.32
CA LEU A 160 -4.65 -3.12 3.09
C LEU A 160 -3.77 -1.87 2.97
N ILE A 161 -3.52 -1.43 1.75
CA ILE A 161 -2.93 -0.11 1.48
C ILE A 161 -3.93 0.97 1.94
N ASP A 162 -3.44 2.14 2.34
CA ASP A 162 -4.25 3.25 2.86
C ASP A 162 -5.38 3.67 1.91
N ALA A 163 -5.06 3.97 0.64
CA ALA A 163 -6.04 4.38 -0.35
C ALA A 163 -7.06 3.26 -0.62
N HIS A 164 -6.59 2.01 -0.61
CA HIS A 164 -7.41 0.82 -0.81
C HIS A 164 -8.40 0.60 0.35
N SER A 165 -7.97 0.89 1.58
CA SER A 165 -8.86 0.93 2.76
C SER A 165 -9.92 2.02 2.63
N GLY A 166 -9.57 3.17 2.05
CA GLY A 166 -10.53 4.22 1.71
C GLY A 166 -11.59 3.77 0.70
N VAL A 167 -11.20 3.04 -0.33
CA VAL A 167 -12.15 2.44 -1.30
C VAL A 167 -13.09 1.46 -0.60
N LEU A 168 -12.57 0.56 0.24
CA LEU A 168 -13.39 -0.37 1.02
C LEU A 168 -14.46 0.38 1.83
N ALA A 169 -14.06 1.46 2.52
CA ALA A 169 -14.98 2.27 3.31
C ALA A 169 -16.06 2.95 2.45
N MET A 170 -15.69 3.52 1.30
CA MET A 170 -16.63 4.17 0.38
C MET A 170 -17.68 3.20 -0.18
N PHE A 171 -17.25 2.01 -0.60
CA PHE A 171 -18.18 0.97 -1.06
C PHE A 171 -19.06 0.45 0.08
N ALA A 172 -18.53 0.30 1.29
CA ALA A 172 -19.31 -0.12 2.45
C ALA A 172 -20.41 0.89 2.85
N LEU A 173 -20.21 2.18 2.59
CA LEU A 173 -21.24 3.20 2.77
C LEU A 173 -22.29 3.15 1.66
N HIS A 174 -21.88 2.92 0.41
CA HIS A 174 -22.80 2.89 -0.72
C HIS A 174 -23.66 1.62 -0.74
N ALA A 175 -23.11 0.47 -0.36
CA ALA A 175 -23.81 -0.81 -0.27
C ALA A 175 -24.92 -0.86 0.80
N LYS A 176 -24.96 0.13 1.72
CA LYS A 176 -26.05 0.28 2.70
C LYS A 176 -27.28 1.01 2.14
N ALA A 177 -27.18 1.65 0.97
CA ALA A 177 -28.34 2.06 0.20
C ALA A 177 -28.82 0.85 -0.61
N ASP A 178 -30.13 0.65 -0.79
CA ASP A 178 -30.80 -0.49 -1.47
C ASP A 178 -30.38 -0.70 -2.95
N CYS A 179 -29.10 -0.88 -3.23
CA CYS A 179 -28.54 -1.00 -4.56
C CYS A 179 -27.79 -2.33 -4.72
N ASP A 180 -27.91 -2.91 -5.91
CA ASP A 180 -27.19 -4.11 -6.29
C ASP A 180 -25.69 -3.81 -6.25
N THR A 181 -24.95 -4.54 -5.40
CA THR A 181 -23.52 -4.33 -5.16
C THR A 181 -22.72 -4.47 -6.46
N GLU A 182 -23.18 -5.31 -7.40
CA GLU A 182 -22.54 -5.48 -8.70
C GLU A 182 -22.68 -4.23 -9.58
N GLN A 183 -23.82 -3.55 -9.51
CA GLN A 183 -24.06 -2.31 -10.23
C GLN A 183 -23.17 -1.18 -9.71
N ILE A 184 -22.90 -1.13 -8.39
CA ILE A 184 -22.01 -0.12 -7.79
C ILE A 184 -20.59 -0.28 -8.32
N PHE A 185 -20.10 -1.52 -8.44
CA PHE A 185 -18.72 -1.79 -8.87
C PHE A 185 -18.44 -1.20 -10.25
N GLU A 186 -19.41 -1.26 -11.15
CA GLU A 186 -19.26 -0.77 -12.54
C GLU A 186 -19.66 0.71 -12.74
N SER A 187 -20.26 1.37 -11.73
CA SER A 187 -20.81 2.73 -11.89
C SER A 187 -20.16 3.79 -10.98
N VAL A 188 -19.34 3.38 -10.02
CA VAL A 188 -18.71 4.29 -9.05
C VAL A 188 -17.19 4.33 -9.22
N VAL A 189 -16.65 5.56 -9.26
CA VAL A 189 -15.23 5.83 -9.10
C VAL A 189 -15.00 6.40 -7.70
N CYS A 190 -14.18 5.74 -6.90
CA CYS A 190 -13.74 6.24 -5.61
C CYS A 190 -12.55 7.19 -5.79
N VAL A 191 -12.68 8.41 -5.28
CA VAL A 191 -11.62 9.42 -5.30
C VAL A 191 -11.07 9.56 -3.89
N ILE A 192 -9.89 9.00 -3.64
CA ILE A 192 -9.22 9.08 -2.35
C ILE A 192 -8.24 10.24 -2.41
N ALA A 193 -8.69 11.39 -1.91
CA ALA A 193 -7.99 12.67 -2.00
C ALA A 193 -7.09 12.94 -0.79
N GLY A 194 -5.94 13.57 -1.05
CA GLY A 194 -4.97 14.00 -0.07
C GLY A 194 -3.90 14.89 -0.71
N THR A 195 -2.65 14.75 -0.27
CA THR A 195 -1.50 15.42 -0.92
C THR A 195 -1.40 15.03 -2.40
N SER A 196 -1.57 13.74 -2.69
CA SER A 196 -1.89 13.14 -3.98
C SER A 196 -3.33 12.62 -3.98
N THR A 197 -3.85 12.23 -5.14
CA THR A 197 -5.20 11.64 -5.25
C THR A 197 -5.15 10.33 -6.01
N CYS A 198 -5.80 9.30 -5.47
CA CYS A 198 -6.02 8.03 -6.17
C CYS A 198 -7.47 7.93 -6.66
N HIS A 199 -7.64 7.51 -7.91
CA HIS A 199 -8.93 7.26 -8.55
C HIS A 199 -9.04 5.76 -8.77
N MET A 200 -10.01 5.13 -8.14
CA MET A 200 -10.14 3.69 -8.14
C MET A 200 -11.54 3.27 -8.55
N ALA A 201 -11.60 2.30 -9.45
CA ALA A 201 -12.85 1.70 -9.92
C ALA A 201 -12.72 0.19 -9.91
N LEU A 202 -13.82 -0.48 -9.56
CA LEU A 202 -13.92 -1.93 -9.65
C LEU A 202 -14.50 -2.34 -11.00
N SER A 203 -14.32 -3.59 -11.38
CA SER A 203 -15.04 -4.21 -12.49
C SER A 203 -15.04 -5.72 -12.34
N LYS A 204 -16.05 -6.40 -12.89
CA LYS A 204 -16.05 -7.86 -13.06
C LYS A 204 -15.18 -8.29 -14.24
N GLN A 205 -14.91 -7.39 -15.17
CA GLN A 205 -14.12 -7.67 -16.36
C GLN A 205 -12.66 -7.29 -16.17
N LYS A 206 -11.78 -8.14 -16.73
CA LYS A 206 -10.35 -7.86 -16.80
C LYS A 206 -10.08 -6.84 -17.91
N LEU A 207 -9.93 -5.58 -17.53
CA LEU A 207 -9.75 -4.46 -18.47
C LEU A 207 -8.39 -3.80 -18.28
N PHE A 208 -7.54 -3.86 -19.31
CA PHE A 208 -6.25 -3.16 -19.33
C PHE A 208 -6.41 -1.75 -19.92
N THR A 209 -5.81 -0.77 -19.27
CA THR A 209 -5.83 0.63 -19.72
C THR A 209 -4.43 1.22 -19.63
N ARG A 210 -3.93 1.79 -20.73
CA ARG A 210 -2.61 2.43 -20.77
C ARG A 210 -2.55 3.58 -19.75
N GLY A 211 -1.49 3.62 -18.95
CA GLY A 211 -1.29 4.64 -17.91
C GLY A 211 -2.14 4.49 -16.65
N VAL A 212 -2.93 3.42 -16.54
CA VAL A 212 -3.73 3.09 -15.35
C VAL A 212 -3.21 1.77 -14.79
N TRP A 213 -2.98 1.72 -13.48
CA TRP A 213 -2.57 0.51 -12.79
C TRP A 213 -3.76 -0.44 -12.60
N GLY A 214 -3.47 -1.73 -12.49
CA GLY A 214 -4.45 -2.80 -12.60
C GLY A 214 -4.63 -3.28 -14.05
N PRO A 215 -5.52 -4.25 -14.29
CA PRO A 215 -6.53 -4.76 -13.36
C PRO A 215 -5.92 -5.71 -12.33
N TYR A 216 -6.16 -5.48 -11.05
CA TYR A 216 -5.69 -6.34 -9.96
C TYR A 216 -6.85 -7.15 -9.38
N PHE A 217 -6.75 -8.47 -9.40
CA PHE A 217 -7.84 -9.35 -8.99
C PHE A 217 -7.86 -9.55 -7.46
N ASN A 218 -9.03 -9.54 -6.85
CA ASN A 218 -9.23 -9.85 -5.43
C ASN A 218 -8.44 -8.98 -4.43
N VAL A 219 -8.08 -7.75 -4.81
CA VAL A 219 -7.28 -6.86 -3.94
C VAL A 219 -8.12 -6.02 -2.97
N ILE A 220 -9.43 -5.87 -3.19
CA ILE A 220 -10.37 -5.22 -2.25
C ILE A 220 -11.53 -6.17 -1.93
N PHE A 221 -12.28 -6.56 -2.96
CA PHE A 221 -13.39 -7.50 -2.87
C PHE A 221 -13.08 -8.75 -3.70
N LEU A 222 -13.55 -9.91 -3.23
CA LEU A 222 -13.44 -11.15 -3.96
C LEU A 222 -14.24 -11.11 -5.27
N ASN A 223 -13.73 -11.80 -6.29
CA ASN A 223 -14.28 -11.90 -7.64
C ASN A 223 -14.46 -10.55 -8.33
N SER A 224 -13.49 -9.65 -8.15
CA SER A 224 -13.47 -8.33 -8.78
C SER A 224 -12.06 -7.88 -9.14
N TYR A 225 -11.95 -7.04 -10.16
CA TYR A 225 -10.73 -6.37 -10.57
C TYR A 225 -10.75 -4.92 -10.12
N LEU A 226 -9.64 -4.46 -9.54
CA LEU A 226 -9.40 -3.05 -9.24
C LEU A 226 -8.54 -2.42 -10.34
N ARG A 227 -8.92 -1.22 -10.79
CA ARG A 227 -8.05 -0.32 -11.54
C ARG A 227 -7.79 0.94 -10.73
N GLU A 228 -6.56 1.42 -10.75
CA GLU A 228 -6.06 2.54 -9.95
C GLU A 228 -5.34 3.53 -10.87
N ALA A 229 -5.81 4.77 -10.91
CA ALA A 229 -5.13 5.89 -11.55
C ALA A 229 -4.70 6.90 -10.48
N GLY A 230 -3.51 7.48 -10.62
CA GLY A 230 -2.95 8.42 -9.65
C GLY A 230 -2.79 9.83 -10.22
N GLN A 231 -3.04 10.84 -9.39
CA GLN A 231 -2.56 12.20 -9.58
C GLN A 231 -1.52 12.48 -8.49
N SER A 232 -0.25 12.54 -8.88
CA SER A 232 0.88 12.68 -7.94
C SER A 232 0.88 14.01 -7.17
N ALA A 233 0.28 15.06 -7.74
CA ALA A 233 0.13 16.35 -7.08
C ALA A 233 -1.32 16.85 -7.23
N ALA A 234 -2.10 16.73 -6.15
CA ALA A 234 -3.47 17.23 -6.07
C ALA A 234 -3.57 18.29 -4.97
N GLY A 235 -3.81 17.90 -3.72
CA GLY A 235 -3.78 18.83 -2.59
C GLY A 235 -2.44 19.56 -2.47
N LYS A 236 -1.32 18.88 -2.75
CA LYS A 236 0.00 19.52 -2.69
C LYS A 236 0.20 20.63 -3.73
N LEU A 237 -0.43 20.52 -4.90
CA LEU A 237 -0.40 21.57 -5.91
C LEU A 237 -1.24 22.78 -5.47
N ILE A 238 -2.40 22.53 -4.86
CA ILE A 238 -3.24 23.58 -4.28
C ILE A 238 -2.45 24.32 -3.17
N ASP A 239 -1.84 23.59 -2.25
CA ASP A 239 -0.98 24.16 -1.20
C ASP A 239 0.13 25.02 -1.78
N PHE A 240 0.78 24.53 -2.84
CA PHE A 240 1.85 25.27 -3.50
C PHE A 240 1.34 26.59 -4.08
N LEU A 241 0.26 26.56 -4.85
CA LEU A 241 -0.32 27.76 -5.46
C LEU A 241 -0.75 28.79 -4.41
N ILE A 242 -1.41 28.35 -3.34
CA ILE A 242 -1.79 29.21 -2.21
C ILE A 242 -0.54 29.83 -1.57
N LYS A 243 0.51 29.03 -1.33
CA LYS A 243 1.75 29.49 -0.71
C LYS A 243 2.54 30.50 -1.55
N GLN A 244 2.37 30.48 -2.88
CA GLN A 244 3.03 31.42 -3.79
C GLN A 244 2.26 32.73 -3.99
N HIS A 245 1.02 32.83 -3.51
CA HIS A 245 0.21 34.03 -3.70
C HIS A 245 0.73 35.19 -2.84
N GLU A 246 1.00 36.36 -3.43
CA GLU A 246 1.60 37.51 -2.73
C GLU A 246 0.74 37.98 -1.54
N ASP A 247 -0.58 37.98 -1.72
CA ASP A 247 -1.54 38.32 -0.66
C ASP A 247 -1.73 37.25 0.40
N LEU A 248 -1.06 36.09 0.32
CA LEU A 248 -1.23 35.02 1.31
C LEU A 248 -1.05 35.57 2.73
N ARG A 249 -0.01 36.37 2.99
CA ARG A 249 0.23 36.91 4.33
C ARG A 249 -0.86 37.86 4.81
N THR A 250 -1.51 38.57 3.90
CA THR A 250 -2.59 39.52 4.18
C THR A 250 -3.91 38.78 4.35
N THR A 251 -4.29 37.91 3.42
CA THR A 251 -5.52 37.13 3.45
C THR A 251 -5.53 36.09 4.58
N TYR A 252 -4.40 35.42 4.85
CA TYR A 252 -4.30 34.39 5.89
C TYR A 252 -4.39 34.94 7.31
N LYS A 253 -3.96 36.19 7.54
CA LYS A 253 -4.19 36.91 8.82
C LYS A 253 -5.68 37.11 9.13
N HIS A 254 -6.54 37.11 8.11
CA HIS A 254 -7.98 37.27 8.23
C HIS A 254 -8.74 35.93 8.23
N LEU A 255 -8.07 34.81 7.92
CA LEU A 255 -8.65 33.46 8.01
C LEU A 255 -8.53 32.94 9.45
N THR A 256 -9.38 33.44 10.34
CA THR A 256 -9.44 33.11 11.77
C THR A 256 -10.14 31.76 12.05
N TYR A 257 -9.75 30.66 11.40
CA TYR A 257 -10.45 29.39 11.61
C TYR A 257 -9.58 28.16 11.91
N ASP A 258 -8.25 28.27 11.92
CA ASP A 258 -7.39 27.11 12.21
C ASP A 258 -6.26 27.44 13.20
N ASP A 259 -6.49 27.09 14.48
CA ASP A 259 -5.53 27.27 15.57
C ASP A 259 -4.27 26.39 15.41
N ARG A 260 -4.25 25.39 14.51
CA ARG A 260 -3.07 24.54 14.27
C ARG A 260 -1.90 25.32 13.69
N PHE A 261 -2.15 26.41 12.97
CA PHE A 261 -1.10 27.27 12.41
C PHE A 261 -0.53 28.30 13.39
N LYS A 262 -1.21 28.58 14.51
CA LYS A 262 -0.66 29.47 15.55
C LYS A 262 0.61 28.88 16.19
N ASN A 263 0.71 27.55 16.23
CA ASN A 263 1.84 26.86 16.87
C ASN A 263 3.03 26.61 15.92
N GLU A 264 2.83 26.52 14.60
CA GLU A 264 3.97 26.39 13.66
C GLU A 264 4.80 27.68 13.54
N GLN A 265 4.19 28.85 13.78
CA GLN A 265 4.92 30.13 13.84
C GLN A 265 5.88 30.23 15.03
N GLN A 266 5.71 29.45 16.10
CA GLN A 266 6.67 29.49 17.22
C GLN A 266 7.93 28.67 16.96
N ASN A 267 7.88 27.65 16.10
CA ASN A 267 8.99 26.71 15.93
C ASN A 267 9.85 26.95 14.67
N GLN A 268 9.42 27.79 13.72
CA GLN A 268 10.22 28.10 12.51
C GLN A 268 11.07 29.38 12.60
N PHE A 269 10.97 30.14 13.69
CA PHE A 269 11.68 31.44 13.82
C PHE A 269 12.76 31.48 14.91
N ASN A 270 13.08 30.35 15.56
CA ASN A 270 14.25 30.25 16.45
C ASN A 270 15.38 29.50 15.75
N ILE A 271 16.04 30.19 14.82
CA ILE A 271 17.43 29.92 14.46
C ILE A 271 18.17 31.25 14.69
N GLU A 272 18.75 31.39 15.88
CA GLU A 272 19.98 32.16 16.09
C GLU A 272 21.17 31.22 15.87
#